data_AF-A0A926EUU7-F1
#
_entry.id   AF-A0A926EUU7-F1
#
_cell.length_a   1.000
_cell.length_b   1.000
_cell.length_c   1.000
_cell.angle_alpha   90.00
_cell.angle_beta   90.00
_cell.angle_gamma   90.00
#
_symmetry.space_group_name_H-M   'P 1'
#
loop_
_entity.id
_entity.type
_entity.pdbx_description
1 polymer ?
#
loop_
_entity_poly.entity_id
_entity_poly.type
_entity_poly.pdbx_seq_one_letter_code
_entity_poly.pdbx_strand_id
1 'polypeptide(L)' 'MKMTVSEAAKLLGISPMGLRIALRQGRFSEFGEAWKNEEKWTYYINRIRLEKYLSKEA' A
#
# COMPACT_ATOMS: atom_id res chain seq x y z
N MET A 1 -10.85 2.02 7.19
CA MET A 1 -10.15 3.33 7.31
C MET A 1 -9.02 3.39 6.28
N LYS A 2 -8.92 4.45 5.49
CA LYS A 2 -7.85 4.61 4.49
C LYS A 2 -6.59 5.22 5.13
N MET A 3 -5.42 4.92 4.60
CA MET A 3 -4.16 5.57 4.96
C MET A 3 -3.37 5.99 3.73
N THR A 4 -2.40 6.89 3.93
CA THR A 4 -1.51 7.34 2.87
C THR A 4 -0.42 6.31 2.59
N VAL A 5 0.16 6.38 1.39
CA VAL A 5 1.34 5.59 1.00
C VAL A 5 2.50 5.83 1.96
N SER A 6 2.72 7.07 2.40
CA SER A 6 3.84 7.41 3.28
C SER A 6 3.72 6.76 4.66
N GLU A 7 2.52 6.77 5.25
CA GLU A 7 2.25 6.09 6.53
C GLU A 7 2.42 4.58 6.40
N ALA A 8 1.84 3.98 5.35
CA ALA A 8 1.95 2.55 5.09
C ALA A 8 3.41 2.11 4.88
N ALA A 9 4.17 2.87 4.10
CA ALA A 9 5.57 2.58 3.81
C ALA A 9 6.43 2.63 5.08
N LYS A 10 6.15 3.56 6.00
CA LYS A 10 6.80 3.63 7.31
C LYS A 10 6.55 2.37 8.14
N LEU A 11 5.31 1.85 8.15
CA LEU A 11 4.96 0.61 8.86
C LEU A 11 5.62 -0.62 8.23
N LEU A 12 5.75 -0.65 6.90
CA LEU A 12 6.38 -1.74 6.15
C LEU A 12 7.91 -1.68 6.15
N GLY A 13 8.52 -0.62 6.68
CA GLY A 13 9.98 -0.44 6.64
C GLY A 13 10.56 -0.23 5.24
N ILE A 14 9.77 0.26 4.28
CA ILE A 14 10.19 0.49 2.89
C ILE A 14 10.03 1.96 2.49
N SER A 15 10.64 2.34 1.37
CA SER A 15 10.47 3.70 0.84
C SER A 15 9.05 3.91 0.26
N PRO A 16 8.48 5.13 0.35
CA PRO A 16 7.18 5.43 -0.26
C PRO A 16 7.16 5.20 -1.77
N MET A 17 8.28 5.37 -2.48
CA MET A 17 8.36 5.08 -3.91
C MET A 17 8.35 3.57 -4.17
N GLY A 18 9.05 2.78 -3.36
CA GLY A 18 9.03 1.33 -3.42
C GLY A 18 7.62 0.76 -3.25
N LEU A 19 6.88 1.26 -2.25
CA LEU A 19 5.48 0.86 -2.05
C LEU A 19 4.60 1.22 -3.26
N ARG A 20 4.77 2.40 -3.85
CA ARG A 20 4.02 2.78 -5.07
C ARG A 20 4.30 1.80 -6.20
N ILE A 21 5.55 1.47 -6.47
CA ILE A 21 5.92 0.53 -7.55
C ILE A 21 5.32 -0.84 -7.29
N ALA A 22 5.42 -1.35 -6.05
CA ALA A 22 4.86 -2.64 -5.67
C ALA A 22 3.33 -2.70 -5.88
N LEU A 23 2.59 -1.69 -5.43
CA LEU A 23 1.14 -1.60 -5.61
C LEU A 23 0.74 -1.53 -7.09
N ARG A 24 1.49 -0.78 -7.91
CA ARG A 24 1.26 -0.71 -9.37
C ARG A 24 1.47 -2.05 -10.06
N GLN A 25 2.35 -2.90 -9.52
CA GLN A 25 2.59 -4.26 -10.00
C GLN A 25 1.57 -5.28 -9.45
N GLY A 26 0.57 -4.82 -8.67
CA GLY A 26 -0.42 -5.70 -8.05
C GLY A 26 0.09 -6.46 -6.83
N ARG A 27 1.28 -6.13 -6.30
CA ARG A 27 1.75 -6.68 -5.02
C ARG A 27 0.97 -6.04 -3.87
N PHE A 28 0.91 -6.74 -2.73
CA PHE A 28 0.21 -6.28 -1.52
C PHE A 28 -1.31 -6.11 -1.72
N SER A 29 -1.91 -6.85 -2.65
CA SER A 29 -3.34 -6.80 -2.96
C SER A 29 -4.24 -7.12 -1.75
N GLU A 30 -3.72 -7.75 -0.69
CA GLU A 30 -4.50 -8.00 0.52
C GLU A 30 -4.87 -6.71 1.27
N PHE A 31 -4.06 -5.66 1.18
CA PHE A 31 -4.29 -4.42 1.92
C PHE A 31 -4.21 -3.14 1.09
N GLY A 32 -3.65 -3.18 -0.10
CA GLY A 32 -3.50 -2.02 -0.96
C GLY A 32 -3.77 -2.33 -2.43
N GLU A 33 -4.21 -1.31 -3.14
CA GLU A 33 -4.45 -1.36 -4.57
C GLU A 33 -4.02 -0.05 -5.20
N ALA A 34 -3.53 -0.13 -6.44
CA ALA A 34 -3.26 1.04 -7.25
C ALA A 34 -3.89 0.87 -8.62
N TRP A 35 -4.51 1.93 -9.11
CA TRP A 35 -5.02 1.99 -10.47
C TRP A 35 -4.60 3.29 -11.12
N LYS A 36 -4.46 3.25 -12.43
CA LYS A 36 -4.08 4.40 -13.25
C LYS A 36 -5.35 4.98 -13.86
N ASN A 37 -5.69 6.22 -13.50
CA ASN A 37 -6.64 7.02 -14.26
C ASN A 37 -5.93 7.63 -15.49
N GLU A 38 -6.63 8.36 -16.35
CA GLU A 38 -6.11 8.90 -17.62
C GLU A 38 -4.70 9.51 -17.53
N GLU A 39 -4.39 10.24 -16.45
CA GLU A 39 -3.09 10.90 -16.28
C GLU A 39 -2.30 10.49 -15.03
N LYS A 40 -2.95 9.92 -14.00
CA LYS A 40 -2.36 9.81 -12.65
C LYS A 40 -2.64 8.46 -12.01
N TRP A 41 -1.66 7.99 -11.26
CA TRP A 41 -1.82 6.86 -10.37
C TRP A 41 -2.55 7.25 -9.10
N THR A 42 -3.60 6.50 -8.77
CA THR A 42 -4.31 6.59 -7.50
C THR A 42 -3.97 5.38 -6.65
N TYR A 43 -3.90 5.57 -5.33
CA TYR A 43 -3.58 4.52 -4.38
C TYR A 43 -4.67 4.46 -3.31
N TYR A 44 -5.09 3.24 -3.02
CA TYR A 44 -5.92 2.94 -1.87
C TYR A 44 -5.16 1.98 -0.97
N ILE A 45 -5.08 2.31 0.31
CA ILE A 45 -4.49 1.42 1.32
C ILE A 45 -5.45 1.36 2.50
N ASN A 46 -5.86 0.15 2.85
CA ASN A 46 -6.73 -0.11 3.98
C ASN A 46 -5.88 -0.37 5.23
N ARG A 47 -5.97 0.55 6.20
CA ARG A 47 -5.18 0.48 7.45
C ARG A 47 -5.36 -0.85 8.19
N ILE A 48 -6.60 -1.27 8.38
CA ILE A 48 -6.94 -2.47 9.17
C ILE A 48 -6.37 -3.72 8.51
N ARG A 49 -6.44 -3.79 7.18
CA ARG A 49 -5.87 -4.93 6.43
C ARG A 49 -4.34 -4.94 6.47
N LEU A 50 -3.70 -3.76 6.43
CA LEU A 50 -2.24 -3.67 6.57
C LEU A 50 -1.78 -4.13 7.96
N GLU A 51 -2.44 -3.65 9.03
CA GLU A 51 -2.12 -4.08 10.40
C GLU A 51 -2.28 -5.60 10.55
N LYS A 52 -3.35 -6.17 9.98
CA LYS A 52 -3.57 -7.62 9.96
C LYS A 52 -2.54 -8.38 9.11
N TYR A 53 -2.03 -7.77 8.04
CA TYR A 53 -0.97 -8.34 7.22
C TYR A 53 0.33 -8.43 8.04
N LEU A 54 0.72 -7.33 8.69
CA LEU A 54 1.92 -7.26 9.53
C LEU A 54 1.87 -8.22 10.72
N SER A 55 0.69 -8.41 11.33
CA SER A 55 0.54 -9.36 12.44
C SER A 55 0.63 -10.84 12.05
N LYS A 56 0.56 -11.16 10.75
CA LYS A 56 0.76 -12.53 10.25
C LYS A 56 2.23 -12.82 9.93
N GLU A 57 3.02 -11.77 9.71
CA GLU A 57 4.45 -11.86 9.45
C GLU A 57 5.30 -11.80 10.75
N ALA A 58 4.66 -11.48 11.89
CA ALA A 58 5.26 -11.50 13.23
C ALA A 58 5.07 -12.86 13.92
#